data_AF-A0A4Z0XV29-F1
#
_entry.id   AF-A0A4Z0XV29-F1
#
_cell.length_a   1.000
_cell.length_b   1.000
_cell.length_c   1.000
_cell.angle_alpha   90.00
_cell.angle_beta   90.00
_cell.angle_gamma   90.00
#
_symmetry.space_group_name_H-M   'P 1'
#
loop_
_entity.id
_entity.type
_entity.pdbx_description
1 polymer ?
#
loop_
_entity_poly.entity_id
_entity_poly.type
_entity_poly.pdbx_seq_one_letter_code
_entity_poly.pdbx_strand_id
1 'polypeptide(L)'
;MSASETASEFGSSMSPYNSESPPKSASSLATTLNFKQLPRDALSQCLITGLGEKATVFKVPGIQPTYLCGSQTGVEVAAQNEEILVARFADTTPLLSPSIRLTLEESGYRVIEKLLNDLDLESATSNLLVSTAAVLVMDELVSPVLANISENNWDRLKVLISLGKPVLWVTTGAQTGHVNEPENSMVQGLFRVVRREDPGVRLFTLDVQSPASLDSHWAIKRVLRTVLLNGGLIPDNEYAERDGMLMVPRVVVDKGLNTFKDADLGVGLEPVIK
;
A
#
# COMPACT_ATOMS: atom_id res chain seq x y z
N MET A 1 43.66 48.88 -32.26
CA MET A 1 44.77 47.98 -31.93
C MET A 1 44.23 46.57 -31.87
N SER A 2 44.89 45.68 -32.60
CA SER A 2 44.54 44.29 -32.87
C SER A 2 44.47 43.45 -31.59
N ALA A 3 43.48 42.56 -31.49
CA ALA A 3 43.55 41.35 -30.69
C ALA A 3 42.82 40.23 -31.45
N SER A 4 43.63 39.27 -31.86
CA SER A 4 43.33 37.97 -32.45
C SER A 4 42.99 36.94 -31.37
N GLU A 5 42.10 35.98 -31.65
CA GLU A 5 42.14 34.58 -31.17
C GLU A 5 40.94 33.83 -31.80
N THR A 6 41.16 33.15 -32.93
CA THR A 6 41.33 31.69 -33.11
C THR A 6 40.04 30.88 -32.98
N ALA A 7 39.46 30.57 -34.15
CA ALA A 7 38.50 29.51 -34.38
C ALA A 7 39.20 28.14 -34.31
N SER A 8 38.60 27.17 -33.61
CA SER A 8 38.92 25.75 -33.81
C SER A 8 37.77 25.07 -34.53
N GLU A 9 38.02 24.70 -35.79
CA GLU A 9 37.28 23.68 -36.50
C GLU A 9 37.53 22.31 -35.84
N PHE A 10 36.46 21.56 -35.58
CA PHE A 10 36.51 20.11 -35.61
C PHE A 10 35.35 19.64 -36.47
N GLY A 11 35.68 19.30 -37.72
CA GLY A 11 34.81 18.52 -38.56
C GLY A 11 34.84 17.05 -38.14
N SER A 12 33.68 16.40 -38.19
CA SER A 12 33.54 15.15 -38.93
C SER A 12 32.06 14.83 -39.11
N SER A 13 31.63 14.83 -40.36
CA SER A 13 30.29 14.50 -40.81
C SER A 13 30.08 12.99 -40.87
N MET A 14 29.01 12.53 -40.21
CA MET A 14 28.04 11.54 -40.69
C MET A 14 28.59 10.18 -41.20
N SER A 15 28.57 9.17 -40.33
CA SER A 15 28.45 7.76 -40.72
C SER A 15 27.00 7.28 -40.60
N PRO A 16 26.52 6.41 -41.51
CA PRO A 16 25.13 5.98 -41.54
C PRO A 16 24.79 5.04 -40.37
N TYR A 17 23.60 5.25 -39.81
CA TYR A 17 22.97 4.40 -38.80
C TYR A 17 22.93 2.93 -39.26
N ASN A 18 23.70 2.07 -38.59
CA ASN A 18 23.53 0.63 -38.66
C ASN A 18 22.32 0.25 -37.79
N SER A 19 21.36 -0.43 -38.40
CA SER A 19 20.20 -1.01 -37.73
C SER A 19 20.64 -2.17 -36.81
N GLU A 20 20.69 -1.93 -35.51
CA GLU A 20 20.81 -3.00 -34.51
C GLU A 20 19.44 -3.62 -34.23
N SER A 21 19.40 -4.95 -34.33
CA SER A 21 18.25 -5.82 -34.05
C SER A 21 17.75 -5.70 -32.59
N PRO A 22 16.44 -5.86 -32.33
CA PRO A 22 15.88 -5.71 -31.00
C PRO A 22 16.40 -6.78 -30.02
N PRO A 23 16.60 -6.44 -28.74
CA PRO A 23 17.06 -7.40 -27.74
C PRO A 23 16.03 -8.50 -27.50
N LYS A 24 16.53 -9.74 -27.45
CA LYS A 24 15.78 -10.96 -27.19
C LYS A 24 15.06 -10.88 -25.83
N SER A 25 13.80 -11.32 -25.85
CA SER A 25 12.84 -11.37 -24.75
C SER A 25 13.43 -11.79 -23.39
N ALA A 26 13.34 -10.90 -22.40
CA ALA A 26 13.29 -11.29 -21.00
C ALA A 26 11.85 -11.68 -20.66
N SER A 27 11.64 -12.90 -20.16
CA SER A 27 10.31 -13.42 -19.80
C SER A 27 9.72 -12.62 -18.64
N SER A 28 8.73 -11.77 -18.91
CA SER A 28 7.82 -11.32 -17.85
C SER A 28 6.84 -12.46 -17.57
N LEU A 29 6.79 -12.91 -16.32
CA LEU A 29 5.67 -13.68 -15.82
C LEU A 29 4.47 -12.72 -15.68
N ALA A 30 3.94 -12.29 -16.83
CA ALA A 30 2.67 -11.61 -16.89
C ALA A 30 1.58 -12.64 -16.58
N THR A 31 0.96 -12.53 -15.41
CA THR A 31 -0.29 -13.24 -15.12
C THR A 31 -1.30 -12.80 -16.16
N THR A 32 -1.52 -13.64 -17.18
CA THR A 32 -2.50 -13.38 -18.22
C THR A 32 -3.87 -13.47 -17.56
N LEU A 33 -4.55 -12.33 -17.40
CA LEU A 33 -5.95 -12.29 -17.00
C LEU A 33 -6.77 -12.91 -18.12
N ASN A 34 -7.34 -14.08 -17.87
CA ASN A 34 -8.17 -14.77 -18.84
C ASN A 34 -9.58 -14.17 -18.82
N PHE A 35 -9.91 -13.34 -19.82
CA PHE A 35 -11.22 -12.70 -19.95
C PHE A 35 -12.30 -13.61 -20.57
N LYS A 36 -12.17 -14.94 -20.47
CA LYS A 36 -13.24 -15.84 -20.93
C LYS A 36 -14.51 -15.57 -20.13
N GLN A 37 -15.53 -15.08 -20.83
CA GLN A 37 -16.86 -14.89 -20.29
C GLN A 37 -17.41 -16.25 -19.85
N LEU A 38 -17.54 -16.45 -18.53
CA LEU A 38 -18.13 -17.66 -17.99
C LEU A 38 -19.63 -17.71 -18.33
N PRO A 39 -20.17 -18.87 -18.72
CA PRO A 39 -21.61 -19.04 -18.93
C PRO A 39 -22.38 -18.74 -17.63
N ARG A 40 -23.58 -18.15 -17.74
CA ARG A 40 -24.37 -17.71 -16.57
C ARG A 40 -24.62 -18.81 -15.53
N ASP A 41 -24.73 -20.06 -15.98
CA ASP A 41 -24.97 -21.21 -15.10
C ASP A 41 -23.74 -21.59 -14.24
N ALA A 42 -22.53 -21.22 -14.68
CA ALA A 42 -21.31 -21.41 -13.90
C ALA A 42 -21.18 -20.39 -12.76
N LEU A 43 -21.73 -19.17 -12.92
CA LEU A 43 -21.77 -18.16 -11.85
C LEU A 43 -22.70 -18.57 -10.71
N SER A 44 -23.84 -19.19 -11.01
CA SER A 44 -24.74 -19.75 -9.99
C SER A 44 -24.13 -20.95 -9.27
N GLN A 45 -23.34 -21.79 -9.93
CA GLN A 45 -22.57 -22.85 -9.25
C GLN A 45 -21.47 -22.29 -8.34
N CYS A 46 -20.69 -21.30 -8.79
CA CYS A 46 -19.66 -20.63 -7.97
C CYS A 46 -20.23 -19.95 -6.71
N LEU A 47 -21.47 -19.46 -6.75
CA LEU A 47 -22.15 -18.88 -5.59
C LEU A 47 -22.74 -19.93 -4.63
N ILE A 48 -22.98 -21.16 -5.10
CA ILE A 48 -23.76 -22.18 -4.35
C ILE A 48 -22.89 -23.34 -3.85
N THR A 49 -21.75 -23.63 -4.48
CA THR A 49 -20.98 -24.82 -4.11
C THR A 49 -19.76 -24.48 -3.28
N GLY A 50 -19.67 -25.07 -2.09
CA GLY A 50 -18.44 -25.22 -1.31
C GLY A 50 -17.38 -26.09 -2.01
N LEU A 51 -17.04 -25.75 -3.26
CA LEU A 51 -16.01 -26.37 -4.08
C LEU A 51 -14.63 -25.73 -3.89
N GLY A 52 -14.42 -24.95 -2.82
CA GLY A 52 -13.13 -24.31 -2.54
C GLY A 52 -12.80 -23.10 -3.43
N GLU A 53 -13.67 -22.74 -4.39
CA GLU A 53 -13.54 -21.50 -5.16
C GLU A 53 -14.32 -20.38 -4.47
N LYS A 54 -13.62 -19.39 -3.90
CA LYS A 54 -14.25 -18.17 -3.35
C LYS A 54 -14.54 -17.21 -4.51
N ALA A 55 -15.81 -17.11 -4.91
CA ALA A 55 -16.27 -16.02 -5.74
C ALA A 55 -16.47 -14.77 -4.88
N THR A 56 -15.57 -13.79 -5.01
CA THR A 56 -15.77 -12.47 -4.40
C THR A 56 -16.51 -11.58 -5.39
N VAL A 57 -17.70 -11.13 -5.02
CA VAL A 57 -18.50 -10.22 -5.85
C VAL A 57 -18.02 -8.80 -5.59
N PHE A 58 -17.47 -8.15 -6.62
CA PHE A 58 -17.07 -6.74 -6.55
C PHE A 58 -18.08 -5.88 -7.30
N LYS A 59 -18.58 -4.83 -6.66
CA LYS A 59 -19.35 -3.78 -7.33
C LYS A 59 -18.41 -2.61 -7.59
N VAL A 60 -18.04 -2.39 -8.85
CA VAL A 60 -17.28 -1.20 -9.24
C VAL A 60 -18.28 -0.08 -9.57
N PRO A 61 -18.24 1.09 -8.90
CA PRO A 61 -19.12 2.21 -9.21
C PRO A 61 -19.02 2.62 -10.69
N GLY A 62 -20.16 2.76 -11.37
CA GLY A 62 -20.22 3.19 -12.77
C GLY A 62 -19.93 2.11 -13.81
N ILE A 63 -19.66 0.87 -13.41
CA ILE A 63 -19.46 -0.29 -14.32
C ILE A 63 -20.54 -1.34 -14.05
N GLN A 64 -20.99 -2.05 -15.08
CA GLN A 64 -21.83 -3.26 -14.92
C GLN A 64 -21.14 -4.23 -13.93
N PRO A 65 -21.88 -4.92 -13.04
CA PRO A 65 -21.29 -5.81 -12.05
C PRO A 65 -20.38 -6.83 -12.73
N THR A 66 -19.09 -6.72 -12.44
CA THR A 66 -18.04 -7.53 -13.05
C THR A 66 -17.51 -8.48 -11.99
N TYR A 67 -17.46 -9.77 -12.31
CA TYR A 67 -17.09 -10.82 -11.36
C TYR A 67 -15.65 -11.22 -11.60
N LEU A 68 -14.84 -11.22 -10.54
CA LEU A 68 -13.53 -11.86 -10.56
C LEU A 68 -13.67 -13.25 -9.94
N CYS A 69 -13.72 -14.26 -10.81
CA CYS A 69 -13.63 -15.65 -10.38
C CYS A 69 -12.15 -16.03 -10.33
N GLY A 70 -11.58 -16.08 -9.14
CA GLY A 70 -10.24 -16.62 -8.93
C GLY A 70 -10.34 -18.09 -8.57
N SER A 71 -9.65 -18.96 -9.30
CA SER A 71 -9.39 -20.33 -8.86
C SER A 71 -8.35 -20.30 -7.74
N GLN A 72 -8.69 -19.81 -6.55
CA GLN A 72 -7.80 -19.97 -5.41
C GLN A 72 -7.93 -21.39 -4.89
N THR A 73 -7.12 -22.30 -5.46
CA THR A 73 -6.83 -23.62 -4.88
C THR A 73 -5.85 -23.53 -3.69
N GLY A 74 -5.42 -22.32 -3.32
CA GLY A 74 -4.54 -22.09 -2.20
C GLY A 74 -5.33 -22.11 -0.90
N VAL A 75 -5.21 -23.20 -0.14
CA VAL A 75 -5.53 -23.21 1.29
C VAL A 75 -4.88 -21.96 1.91
N GLU A 76 -5.67 -21.11 2.57
CA GLU A 76 -5.10 -20.03 3.37
C GLU A 76 -4.25 -20.67 4.46
N VAL A 77 -2.94 -20.79 4.24
CA VAL A 77 -2.01 -21.27 5.27
C VAL A 77 -2.10 -20.26 6.41
N ALA A 78 -2.70 -20.69 7.52
CA ALA A 78 -2.82 -19.91 8.73
C ALA A 78 -1.42 -19.54 9.23
N ALA A 79 -1.30 -18.38 9.87
CA ALA A 79 -0.05 -17.99 10.50
C ALA A 79 0.34 -19.04 11.55
N GLN A 80 1.63 -19.38 11.62
CA GLN A 80 2.15 -20.36 12.57
C GLN A 80 2.51 -19.68 13.89
N ASN A 81 1.50 -19.18 14.61
CA ASN A 81 1.64 -18.60 15.95
C ASN A 81 2.58 -17.38 16.00
N GLU A 82 2.59 -16.59 14.92
CA GLU A 82 3.41 -15.38 14.82
C GLU A 82 2.91 -14.31 15.82
N GLU A 83 3.83 -13.74 16.58
CA GLU A 83 3.54 -12.69 17.55
C GLU A 83 3.38 -11.34 16.84
N ILE A 84 2.22 -10.70 17.02
CA ILE A 84 1.95 -9.36 16.51
C ILE A 84 1.89 -8.40 17.68
N LEU A 85 2.74 -7.37 17.66
CA LEU A 85 2.68 -6.30 18.64
C LEU A 85 1.69 -5.24 18.17
N VAL A 86 0.63 -5.03 18.93
CA VAL A 86 -0.21 -3.85 18.82
C VAL A 86 0.39 -2.77 19.71
N ALA A 87 1.05 -1.81 19.08
CA ALA A 87 1.71 -0.70 19.76
C ALA A 87 0.75 0.47 19.90
N ARG A 88 0.66 1.02 21.11
CA ARG A 88 -0.14 2.23 21.42
C ARG A 88 0.76 3.38 21.82
N PHE A 89 0.48 4.58 21.32
CA PHE A 89 1.22 5.79 21.63
C PHE A 89 0.59 6.59 22.77
N ALA A 90 -0.73 6.49 22.94
CA ALA A 90 -1.46 7.16 24.01
C ALA A 90 -2.13 6.15 24.94
N ASP A 91 -2.16 6.46 26.23
CA ASP A 91 -2.90 5.72 27.25
C ASP A 91 -4.42 5.90 27.08
N THR A 92 -4.83 7.01 26.47
CA THR A 92 -6.22 7.28 26.05
C THR A 92 -6.68 6.39 24.90
N THR A 93 -5.76 5.81 24.11
CA THR A 93 -6.12 4.88 23.04
C THR A 93 -6.71 3.61 23.68
N PRO A 94 -7.99 3.28 23.44
CA PRO A 94 -8.62 2.10 23.99
C PRO A 94 -7.87 0.83 23.57
N LEU A 95 -8.04 -0.23 24.36
CA LEU A 95 -7.55 -1.55 23.98
C LEU A 95 -8.22 -2.01 22.68
N LEU A 96 -7.56 -2.93 22.01
CA LEU A 96 -8.03 -3.55 20.80
C LEU A 96 -9.45 -4.09 20.98
N SER A 97 -10.34 -3.78 20.03
CA SER A 97 -11.72 -4.26 20.10
C SER A 97 -11.75 -5.80 20.07
N PRO A 98 -12.70 -6.45 20.78
CA PRO A 98 -12.78 -7.92 20.78
C PRO A 98 -12.92 -8.51 19.37
N SER A 99 -13.65 -7.85 18.49
CA SER A 99 -13.91 -8.33 17.13
C SER A 99 -12.65 -8.43 16.27
N ILE A 100 -11.79 -7.40 16.30
CA ILE A 100 -10.55 -7.43 15.52
C ILE A 100 -9.50 -8.34 16.17
N ARG A 101 -9.45 -8.39 17.51
CA ARG A 101 -8.63 -9.35 18.25
C ARG A 101 -8.95 -10.78 17.85
N LEU A 102 -10.24 -11.15 17.89
CA LEU A 102 -10.71 -12.46 17.46
C LEU A 102 -10.35 -12.73 16.00
N THR A 103 -10.55 -11.76 15.11
CA THR A 103 -10.19 -11.90 13.68
C THR A 103 -8.70 -12.23 13.48
N LEU A 104 -7.80 -11.59 14.25
CA LEU A 104 -6.37 -11.85 14.19
C LEU A 104 -6.00 -13.20 14.82
N GLU A 105 -6.57 -13.53 15.98
CA GLU A 105 -6.31 -14.78 16.69
C GLU A 105 -6.81 -16.01 15.91
N GLU A 106 -8.00 -15.94 15.30
CA GLU A 106 -8.53 -16.97 14.38
C GLU A 106 -7.67 -17.16 13.13
N SER A 107 -6.85 -16.16 12.79
CA SER A 107 -5.90 -16.24 11.67
C SER A 107 -4.56 -16.86 12.06
N GLY A 108 -4.40 -17.26 13.33
CA GLY A 108 -3.19 -17.88 13.86
C GLY A 108 -2.15 -16.92 14.43
N TYR A 109 -2.52 -15.65 14.65
CA TYR A 109 -1.63 -14.65 15.27
C TYR A 109 -1.77 -14.63 16.79
N ARG A 110 -0.67 -14.44 17.51
CA ARG A 110 -0.70 -14.13 18.94
C ARG A 110 -0.61 -12.63 19.14
N VAL A 111 -1.71 -12.01 19.56
CA VAL A 111 -1.80 -10.54 19.68
C VAL A 111 -1.35 -10.06 21.06
N ILE A 112 -0.28 -9.26 21.09
CA ILE A 112 0.27 -8.64 22.29
C ILE A 112 0.04 -7.14 22.21
N GLU A 113 -0.61 -6.54 23.21
CA GLU A 113 -0.84 -5.09 23.28
C GLU A 113 0.10 -4.45 24.31
N LYS A 114 0.79 -3.37 23.92
CA LYS A 114 1.62 -2.58 24.83
C LYS A 114 1.54 -1.10 24.53
N LEU A 115 1.56 -0.30 25.59
CA LEU A 115 1.86 1.12 25.47
C LEU A 115 3.35 1.25 25.15
N LEU A 116 3.70 2.05 24.14
CA LEU A 116 5.10 2.23 23.75
C LEU A 116 5.92 2.80 24.90
N ASN A 117 5.32 3.61 25.78
CA ASN A 117 5.97 4.16 26.97
C ASN A 117 6.40 3.10 27.99
N ASP A 118 5.69 1.96 28.04
CA ASP A 118 6.01 0.85 28.93
C ASP A 118 7.10 -0.06 28.36
N LEU A 119 7.49 0.14 27.10
CA LEU A 119 8.56 -0.61 26.48
C LEU A 119 9.90 0.07 26.77
N ASP A 120 10.84 -0.71 27.28
CA ASP A 120 12.25 -0.32 27.31
C ASP A 120 12.82 -0.46 25.89
N LEU A 121 12.69 0.63 25.14
CA LEU A 121 13.10 0.73 23.74
C LEU A 121 14.60 0.97 23.57
N GLU A 122 15.28 1.45 24.62
CA GLU A 122 16.71 1.76 24.61
C GLU A 122 17.58 0.57 25.01
N SER A 123 17.05 -0.37 25.80
CA SER A 123 17.70 -1.66 26.03
C SER A 123 17.63 -2.53 24.77
N ALA A 124 18.55 -2.26 23.82
CA ALA A 124 18.90 -3.03 22.63
C ALA A 124 17.77 -3.89 22.04
N THR A 125 16.63 -3.26 21.71
CA THR A 125 15.39 -3.89 21.23
C THR A 125 14.85 -4.94 22.21
N SER A 126 13.97 -4.54 23.14
CA SER A 126 13.31 -5.45 24.09
C SER A 126 13.00 -6.82 23.47
N ASN A 127 13.24 -7.92 24.22
CA ASN A 127 13.03 -9.30 23.73
C ASN A 127 11.69 -9.48 22.99
N LEU A 128 10.66 -8.74 23.41
CA LEU A 128 9.36 -8.67 22.76
C LEU A 128 9.41 -8.13 21.33
N LEU A 129 10.07 -7.00 21.09
CA LEU A 129 10.16 -6.42 19.74
C LEU A 129 10.96 -7.31 18.80
N VAL A 130 12.00 -7.96 19.32
CA VAL A 130 12.80 -8.92 18.57
C VAL A 130 11.98 -10.16 18.21
N SER A 131 11.17 -10.69 19.14
CA SER A 131 10.35 -11.88 18.93
C SER A 131 9.13 -11.63 18.03
N THR A 132 8.62 -10.39 17.99
CA THR A 132 7.45 -10.06 17.17
C THR A 132 7.74 -10.12 15.67
N ALA A 133 6.76 -10.63 14.92
CA ALA A 133 6.83 -10.75 13.47
C ALA A 133 6.50 -9.42 12.78
N ALA A 134 5.56 -8.65 13.33
CA ALA A 134 5.19 -7.31 12.87
C ALA A 134 4.60 -6.47 13.99
N VAL A 135 4.56 -5.15 13.74
CA VAL A 135 3.94 -4.15 14.59
C VAL A 135 2.69 -3.60 13.88
N LEU A 136 1.59 -3.53 14.61
CA LEU A 136 0.32 -2.94 14.20
C LEU A 136 0.07 -1.68 15.04
N VAL A 137 -0.13 -0.55 14.38
CA VAL A 137 -0.48 0.73 15.03
C VAL A 137 -1.88 1.13 14.58
N MET A 138 -2.77 1.46 15.53
CA MET A 138 -4.18 1.77 15.26
C MET A 138 -4.67 3.01 16.01
N ASP A 139 -3.78 3.78 16.63
CA ASP A 139 -4.14 4.95 17.43
C ASP A 139 -4.90 6.03 16.60
N GLU A 140 -4.58 6.17 15.30
CA GLU A 140 -5.23 7.12 14.38
C GLU A 140 -6.72 6.78 14.12
N LEU A 141 -7.21 5.62 14.57
CA LEU A 141 -8.64 5.30 14.54
C LEU A 141 -9.42 6.01 15.65
N VAL A 142 -8.72 6.60 16.62
CA VAL A 142 -9.30 7.26 17.80
C VAL A 142 -8.86 8.72 17.88
N SER A 143 -7.57 8.99 17.70
CA SER A 143 -7.04 10.36 17.70
C SER A 143 -5.76 10.46 16.87
N PRO A 144 -5.54 11.60 16.19
CA PRO A 144 -4.37 11.79 15.35
C PRO A 144 -3.09 11.93 16.18
N VAL A 145 -2.29 10.87 16.26
CA VAL A 145 -1.09 10.83 17.11
C VAL A 145 0.00 11.69 16.52
N LEU A 146 0.19 11.64 15.20
CA LEU A 146 1.26 12.40 14.54
C LEU A 146 1.01 13.90 14.53
N ALA A 147 -0.25 14.34 14.57
CA ALA A 147 -0.61 15.77 14.63
C ALA A 147 -0.10 16.45 15.90
N ASN A 148 -0.16 15.74 17.02
CA ASN A 148 0.14 16.25 18.35
C ASN A 148 1.18 15.36 19.05
N ILE A 149 2.17 14.88 18.30
CA ILE A 149 3.16 13.94 18.83
C ILE A 149 4.07 14.63 19.87
N SER A 150 4.19 14.02 21.05
CA SER A 150 5.13 14.48 22.06
C SER A 150 6.57 14.08 21.70
N GLU A 151 7.57 14.78 22.24
CA GLU A 151 8.99 14.47 21.99
C GLU A 151 9.33 13.01 22.35
N ASN A 152 8.87 12.52 23.50
CA ASN A 152 9.07 11.13 23.90
C ASN A 152 8.40 10.14 22.93
N ASN A 153 7.18 10.43 22.44
CA ASN A 153 6.54 9.56 21.46
C ASN A 153 7.24 9.60 20.09
N TRP A 154 7.81 10.75 19.72
CA TRP A 154 8.62 10.90 18.52
C TRP A 154 9.91 10.07 18.60
N ASP A 155 10.60 10.09 19.73
CA ASP A 155 11.78 9.27 19.96
C ASP A 155 11.47 7.77 19.86
N ARG A 156 10.33 7.35 20.45
CA ARG A 156 9.86 5.96 20.36
C ARG A 156 9.47 5.56 18.95
N LEU A 157 8.86 6.45 18.18
CA LEU A 157 8.57 6.22 16.76
C LEU A 157 9.85 6.00 15.95
N LYS A 158 10.90 6.80 16.19
CA LYS A 158 12.21 6.62 15.54
C LYS A 158 12.80 5.24 15.85
N VAL A 159 12.74 4.80 17.11
CA VAL A 159 13.19 3.44 17.48
C VAL A 159 12.36 2.40 16.76
N LEU A 160 11.03 2.52 16.77
CA LEU A 160 10.10 1.59 16.13
C LEU A 160 10.40 1.41 14.63
N ILE A 161 10.59 2.52 13.92
CA ILE A 161 10.94 2.52 12.49
C ILE A 161 12.30 1.85 12.25
N SER A 162 13.25 2.08 13.15
CA SER A 162 14.62 1.54 13.04
C SER A 162 14.72 0.04 13.34
N LEU A 163 13.64 -0.62 13.80
CA LEU A 163 13.63 -2.07 14.09
C LEU A 163 13.78 -2.95 12.84
N GLY A 164 13.51 -2.41 11.65
CA GLY A 164 13.46 -3.18 10.39
C GLY A 164 12.31 -4.21 10.32
N LYS A 165 11.41 -4.20 11.32
CA LYS A 165 10.20 -5.03 11.36
C LYS A 165 9.12 -4.40 10.47
N PRO A 166 8.19 -5.21 9.93
CA PRO A 166 6.99 -4.68 9.28
C PRO A 166 6.18 -3.85 10.26
N VAL A 167 5.91 -2.60 9.91
CA VAL A 167 4.99 -1.73 10.64
C VAL A 167 3.78 -1.49 9.74
N LEU A 168 2.62 -1.97 10.15
CA LEU A 168 1.34 -1.63 9.54
C LEU A 168 0.66 -0.54 10.37
N TRP A 169 0.52 0.64 9.80
CA TRP A 169 -0.16 1.78 10.41
C TRP A 169 -1.55 1.94 9.83
N VAL A 170 -2.58 1.81 10.68
CA VAL A 170 -3.98 1.86 10.26
C VAL A 170 -4.56 3.24 10.57
N THR A 171 -5.17 3.86 9.57
CA THR A 171 -5.83 5.16 9.66
C THR A 171 -7.29 5.05 9.25
N THR A 172 -8.08 6.09 9.53
CA THR A 172 -9.42 6.26 8.98
C THR A 172 -9.57 7.66 8.42
N GLY A 173 -10.30 7.82 7.32
CA GLY A 173 -10.62 9.14 6.74
C GLY A 173 -9.42 9.93 6.20
N ALA A 174 -8.24 9.31 6.04
CA ALA A 174 -7.01 9.98 5.65
C ALA A 174 -6.83 10.12 4.12
N GLN A 175 -7.45 9.23 3.33
CA GLN A 175 -7.24 9.15 1.88
C GLN A 175 -8.53 8.96 1.09
N THR A 176 -8.41 9.04 -0.25
CA THR A 176 -9.45 8.79 -1.26
C THR A 176 -10.60 9.82 -1.27
N GLY A 177 -11.55 9.70 -2.22
CA GLY A 177 -12.43 10.79 -2.69
C GLY A 177 -13.29 11.55 -1.67
N HIS A 178 -13.30 11.16 -0.41
CA HIS A 178 -13.88 11.94 0.69
C HIS A 178 -12.95 11.84 1.92
N VAL A 179 -12.11 12.86 2.10
CA VAL A 179 -11.18 12.97 3.24
C VAL A 179 -11.91 13.71 4.36
N ASN A 180 -12.05 13.05 5.51
CA ASN A 180 -12.72 13.60 6.70
C ASN A 180 -11.75 13.89 7.84
N GLU A 181 -10.62 13.18 7.88
CA GLU A 181 -9.61 13.30 8.94
C GLU A 181 -8.24 13.56 8.29
N PRO A 182 -7.98 14.79 7.81
CA PRO A 182 -6.75 15.11 7.09
C PRO A 182 -5.50 14.95 7.96
N GLU A 183 -5.63 15.10 9.28
CA GLU A 183 -4.52 14.93 10.22
C GLU A 183 -3.94 13.50 10.17
N ASN A 184 -4.82 12.51 9.98
CA ASN A 184 -4.44 11.10 9.83
C ASN A 184 -3.62 10.86 8.54
N SER A 185 -3.53 11.84 7.63
CA SER A 185 -2.73 11.75 6.40
C SER A 185 -1.21 11.98 6.60
N MET A 186 -0.81 12.39 7.81
CA MET A 186 0.60 12.68 8.12
C MET A 186 1.49 11.45 8.03
N VAL A 187 0.98 10.27 8.41
CA VAL A 187 1.78 9.04 8.39
C VAL A 187 2.21 8.65 6.98
N GLN A 188 1.36 8.88 5.97
CA GLN A 188 1.71 8.54 4.59
C GLN A 188 2.82 9.46 4.08
N GLY A 189 2.78 10.75 4.42
CA GLY A 189 3.87 11.68 4.14
C GLY A 189 5.18 11.26 4.79
N LEU A 190 5.15 11.01 6.11
CA LEU A 190 6.31 10.57 6.88
C LEU A 190 6.91 9.28 6.31
N PHE A 191 6.10 8.25 6.11
CA PHE A 191 6.58 6.96 5.62
C PHE A 191 7.12 7.03 4.18
N ARG A 192 6.59 7.93 3.33
CA ARG A 192 7.16 8.17 1.99
C ARG A 192 8.57 8.75 2.10
N VAL A 193 8.80 9.71 2.99
CA VAL A 193 10.13 10.30 3.20
C VAL A 193 11.09 9.25 3.74
N VAL A 194 10.70 8.52 4.80
CA VAL A 194 11.55 7.50 5.40
C VAL A 194 11.94 6.40 4.39
N ARG A 195 10.99 5.91 3.57
CA ARG A 195 11.29 4.93 2.51
C ARG A 195 12.19 5.49 1.40
N ARG A 196 12.27 6.81 1.23
CA ARG A 196 13.21 7.46 0.30
C ARG A 196 14.60 7.57 0.89
N GLU A 197 14.71 7.74 2.20
CA GLU A 197 15.97 7.80 2.94
C GLU A 197 16.57 6.40 3.13
N ASP A 198 15.75 5.42 3.50
CA ASP A 198 16.12 4.02 3.66
C ASP A 198 15.11 3.11 2.92
N PRO A 199 15.46 2.64 1.71
CA PRO A 199 14.60 1.73 0.94
C PRO A 199 14.37 0.36 1.59
N GLY A 200 15.15 -0.01 2.62
CA GLY A 200 15.05 -1.29 3.32
C GLY A 200 13.94 -1.32 4.38
N VAL A 201 13.42 -0.17 4.78
CA VAL A 201 12.36 -0.09 5.80
C VAL A 201 11.04 -0.69 5.33
N ARG A 202 10.40 -1.44 6.22
CA ARG A 202 9.13 -2.16 5.94
C ARG A 202 7.95 -1.42 6.56
N LEU A 203 7.63 -0.25 6.00
CA LEU A 203 6.57 0.63 6.50
C LEU A 203 5.36 0.62 5.57
N PHE A 204 4.20 0.29 6.12
CA PHE A 204 2.94 0.11 5.38
C PHE A 204 1.82 0.94 6.01
N THR A 205 0.93 1.48 5.19
CA THR A 205 -0.27 2.19 5.66
C THR A 205 -1.54 1.55 5.12
N LEU A 206 -2.58 1.47 5.94
CA LEU A 206 -3.92 1.06 5.52
C LEU A 206 -4.95 2.08 6.02
N ASP A 207 -5.62 2.77 5.10
CA ASP A 207 -6.71 3.68 5.44
C ASP A 207 -8.07 2.98 5.30
N VAL A 208 -8.76 2.72 6.40
CA VAL A 208 -10.05 2.01 6.41
C VAL A 208 -11.24 2.96 6.34
N GLN A 209 -12.37 2.51 5.79
CA GLN A 209 -13.56 3.35 5.67
C GLN A 209 -14.31 3.50 7.01
N SER A 210 -14.44 2.39 7.75
CA SER A 210 -15.19 2.34 9.00
C SER A 210 -14.48 1.42 10.00
N PRO A 211 -13.80 1.98 11.02
CA PRO A 211 -12.93 1.21 11.93
C PRO A 211 -13.57 -0.01 12.58
N ALA A 212 -14.89 0.02 12.84
CA ALA A 212 -15.62 -1.05 13.51
C ALA A 212 -16.27 -2.08 12.55
N SER A 213 -16.14 -1.88 11.23
CA SER A 213 -16.78 -2.77 10.25
C SER A 213 -16.01 -4.08 10.07
N LEU A 214 -16.73 -5.15 9.70
CA LEU A 214 -16.12 -6.44 9.38
C LEU A 214 -15.19 -6.35 8.15
N ASP A 215 -15.51 -5.46 7.22
CA ASP A 215 -14.72 -5.18 6.03
C ASP A 215 -13.35 -4.60 6.38
N SER A 216 -13.30 -3.63 7.28
CA SER A 216 -12.05 -3.09 7.83
C SER A 216 -11.22 -4.15 8.55
N HIS A 217 -11.86 -4.99 9.37
CA HIS A 217 -11.15 -6.09 10.05
C HIS A 217 -10.56 -7.08 9.04
N TRP A 218 -11.31 -7.43 7.99
CA TRP A 218 -10.82 -8.27 6.90
C TRP A 218 -9.63 -7.61 6.19
N ALA A 219 -9.71 -6.32 5.89
CA ALA A 219 -8.64 -5.58 5.22
C ALA A 219 -7.36 -5.51 6.07
N ILE A 220 -7.48 -5.22 7.37
CA ILE A 220 -6.35 -5.22 8.30
C ILE A 220 -5.68 -6.59 8.32
N LYS A 221 -6.46 -7.67 8.49
CA LYS A 221 -5.94 -9.04 8.41
C LYS A 221 -5.24 -9.31 7.08
N ARG A 222 -5.87 -8.93 5.96
CA ARG A 222 -5.39 -9.21 4.60
C ARG A 222 -4.06 -8.51 4.33
N VAL A 223 -3.96 -7.23 4.67
CA VAL A 223 -2.73 -6.45 4.51
C VAL A 223 -1.65 -6.97 5.45
N LEU A 224 -1.96 -7.21 6.74
CA LEU A 224 -1.00 -7.74 7.70
C LEU A 224 -0.36 -9.05 7.22
N ARG A 225 -1.18 -9.97 6.73
CA ARG A 225 -0.68 -11.21 6.12
C ARG A 225 0.18 -10.94 4.89
N THR A 226 -0.24 -10.03 4.02
CA THR A 226 0.47 -9.71 2.78
C THR A 226 1.86 -9.15 3.06
N VAL A 227 1.99 -8.29 4.08
CA VAL A 227 3.28 -7.70 4.45
C VAL A 227 4.19 -8.69 5.19
N LEU A 228 3.65 -9.78 5.76
CA LEU A 228 4.41 -10.83 6.46
C LEU A 228 4.89 -11.94 5.51
N LEU A 229 4.21 -12.18 4.39
CA LEU A 229 4.59 -13.23 3.44
C LEU A 229 5.90 -12.89 2.71
N ASN A 230 6.93 -13.72 2.89
CA ASN A 230 8.22 -13.60 2.20
C ASN A 230 8.24 -14.32 0.81
N GLY A 231 7.07 -14.63 0.24
CA GLY A 231 6.88 -15.66 -0.80
C GLY A 231 6.62 -15.17 -2.22
N GLY A 232 7.36 -14.15 -2.71
CA GLY A 232 7.43 -13.80 -4.14
C GLY A 232 6.46 -12.71 -4.65
N LEU A 233 5.49 -12.29 -3.83
CA LEU A 233 4.70 -11.08 -4.10
C LEU A 233 5.32 -9.91 -3.34
N ILE A 234 5.69 -8.84 -4.05
CA ILE A 234 6.18 -7.61 -3.43
C ILE A 234 4.97 -6.85 -2.89
N PRO A 235 4.87 -6.61 -1.57
CA PRO A 235 3.76 -5.85 -1.01
C PRO A 235 3.82 -4.39 -1.51
N ASP A 236 2.66 -3.81 -1.76
CA ASP A 236 2.53 -2.36 -1.87
C ASP A 236 2.73 -1.71 -0.50
N ASN A 237 3.10 -0.42 -0.50
CA ASN A 237 3.39 0.34 0.72
C ASN A 237 2.18 1.08 1.28
N GLU A 238 1.16 1.31 0.47
CA GLU A 238 -0.01 2.11 0.82
C GLU A 238 -1.27 1.40 0.33
N TYR A 239 -2.24 1.27 1.22
CA TYR A 239 -3.52 0.62 0.96
C TYR A 239 -4.66 1.51 1.47
N ALA A 240 -5.82 1.36 0.85
CA ALA A 240 -7.08 1.90 1.36
C ALA A 240 -8.18 0.84 1.24
N GLU A 241 -9.04 0.71 2.24
CA GLU A 241 -10.23 -0.13 2.17
C GLU A 241 -11.45 0.77 1.95
N ARG A 242 -12.26 0.51 0.91
CA ARG A 242 -13.54 1.17 0.69
C ARG A 242 -14.58 0.18 0.20
N ASP A 243 -15.74 0.18 0.84
CA ASP A 243 -16.89 -0.65 0.53
C ASP A 243 -16.52 -2.15 0.45
N GLY A 244 -15.66 -2.62 1.36
CA GLY A 244 -15.18 -4.01 1.37
C GLY A 244 -14.10 -4.31 0.33
N MET A 245 -13.58 -3.30 -0.36
CA MET A 245 -12.56 -3.46 -1.40
C MET A 245 -11.23 -2.88 -0.95
N LEU A 246 -10.18 -3.71 -1.02
CA LEU A 246 -8.81 -3.25 -0.82
C LEU A 246 -8.27 -2.62 -2.11
N MET A 247 -7.87 -1.36 -2.01
CA MET A 247 -7.36 -0.53 -3.09
C MET A 247 -5.90 -0.15 -2.83
N VAL A 248 -5.17 0.10 -3.91
CA VAL A 248 -3.80 0.61 -3.87
C VAL A 248 -3.71 1.86 -4.74
N PRO A 249 -3.17 2.98 -4.24
CA PRO A 249 -3.03 4.20 -5.03
C PRO A 249 -2.01 4.02 -6.15
N ARG A 250 -2.35 4.51 -7.34
CA ARG A 250 -1.47 4.53 -8.52
C ARG A 250 -1.51 5.91 -9.15
N VAL A 251 -0.34 6.40 -9.56
CA VAL A 251 -0.24 7.65 -10.33
C VAL A 251 -0.59 7.33 -11.78
N VAL A 252 -1.62 7.99 -12.29
CA VAL A 252 -2.05 7.87 -13.69
C VAL A 252 -1.96 9.21 -14.38
N VAL A 253 -1.74 9.19 -15.69
CA VAL A 253 -1.66 10.41 -16.49
C VAL A 253 -3.04 11.03 -16.59
N ASP A 254 -3.18 12.28 -16.13
CA ASP A 254 -4.36 13.09 -16.38
C ASP A 254 -4.27 13.70 -17.78
N LYS A 255 -4.95 13.04 -18.73
CA LYS A 255 -4.98 13.49 -20.13
C LYS A 255 -5.62 14.86 -20.27
N GLY A 256 -6.67 15.16 -19.50
CA GLY A 256 -7.37 16.44 -19.60
C GLY A 256 -6.48 17.60 -19.17
N LEU A 257 -5.81 17.45 -18.02
CA LEU A 257 -4.86 18.44 -17.53
C LEU A 257 -3.66 18.60 -18.48
N ASN A 258 -3.14 17.49 -19.03
CA ASN A 258 -2.03 17.55 -19.96
C ASN A 258 -2.42 18.25 -21.26
N THR A 259 -3.57 17.92 -21.85
CA THR A 259 -4.06 18.59 -23.06
C THR A 259 -4.30 20.09 -22.83
N PHE A 260 -4.83 20.47 -21.66
CA PHE A 260 -4.97 21.89 -21.30
C PHE A 260 -3.60 22.59 -21.27
N LYS A 261 -2.60 21.98 -20.64
CA LYS A 261 -1.23 22.54 -20.57
C LYS A 261 -0.54 22.57 -21.94
N ASP A 262 -0.76 21.57 -22.79
CA ASP A 262 -0.20 21.52 -24.13
C ASP A 262 -0.77 22.65 -25.01
N ALA A 263 -2.06 22.98 -24.83
CA ALA A 263 -2.69 24.13 -25.48
C ALA A 263 -2.08 25.48 -25.03
N ASP A 264 -1.79 25.66 -23.74
CA ASP A 264 -1.11 26.87 -23.22
C ASP A 264 0.32 27.02 -23.77
N LEU A 265 0.98 25.92 -24.12
CA LEU A 265 2.32 25.89 -24.72
C LEU A 265 2.31 25.98 -26.25
N GLY A 266 1.15 26.20 -26.87
CA GLY A 266 1.00 26.34 -28.32
C GLY A 266 1.08 25.03 -29.11
N VAL A 267 1.04 23.89 -28.43
CA VAL A 267 1.07 22.54 -29.02
C VAL A 267 -0.32 21.91 -28.85
N GLY A 268 -1.35 22.39 -29.55
CA GLY A 268 -2.64 21.68 -29.41
C GLY A 268 -3.92 22.26 -29.97
N LEU A 269 -3.93 23.44 -30.57
CA LEU A 269 -5.13 23.91 -31.27
C LEU A 269 -4.80 24.10 -32.74
N GLU A 270 -5.23 23.14 -33.58
CA GLU A 270 -5.32 23.41 -35.00
C GLU A 270 -6.27 24.60 -35.20
N PRO A 271 -5.86 25.64 -35.93
CA PRO A 271 -6.69 26.82 -36.12
C PRO A 271 -7.96 26.40 -36.86
N VAL A 272 -9.12 26.66 -36.24
CA VAL A 272 -10.40 26.54 -36.93
C VAL A 272 -10.46 27.65 -37.98
N ILE A 273 -10.15 27.29 -39.23
CA ILE A 273 -10.33 28.17 -40.38
C ILE A 273 -11.85 28.28 -40.59
N LYS A 274 -12.39 29.50 -40.41
CA LYS A 274 -13.77 29.84 -40.76
C LYS A 274 -13.91 30.10 -42.25
#